data_AF-A0A1J5P2S6-F1
#
_entry.id   AF-A0A1J5P2S6-F1
#
_cell.length_a   1.000
_cell.length_b   1.000
_cell.length_c   1.000
_cell.angle_alpha   90.00
_cell.angle_beta   90.00
_cell.angle_gamma   90.00
#
_symmetry.space_group_name_H-M   'P 1'
#
loop_
_entity.id
_entity.type
_entity.pdbx_description
1 polymer ?
#
loop_
_entity_poly.entity_id
_entity_poly.type
_entity_poly.pdbx_seq_one_letter_code
_entity_poly.pdbx_strand_id
1 'polypeptide(L)' 'MALQFGLAASRGSDFHCPDESRTDLGLLPGLPGQLTPVWTLLQHRIQHAPVSLTHPL' A
#
# COMPACT_ATOMS: atom_id res chain seq x y z
N MET A 1 -11.98 -13.57 -4.00
CA MET A 1 -10.97 -14.35 -4.75
C MET A 1 -9.73 -14.64 -3.92
N ALA A 2 -8.99 -13.66 -3.39
CA ALA A 2 -7.72 -13.91 -2.66
C ALA A 2 -7.80 -15.01 -1.58
N LEU A 3 -8.84 -14.98 -0.74
CA LEU A 3 -9.06 -16.01 0.30
C LEU A 3 -9.22 -17.43 -0.26
N GLN A 4 -9.95 -17.58 -1.38
CA GLN A 4 -10.23 -18.89 -1.99
C GLN A 4 -8.96 -19.58 -2.49
N PHE A 5 -7.96 -18.80 -2.90
CA PHE A 5 -6.73 -19.31 -3.50
C PHE A 5 -5.51 -19.14 -2.56
N GLY A 6 -5.71 -18.67 -1.34
CA GLY A 6 -4.62 -18.40 -0.40
C GLY A 6 -3.62 -17.34 -0.89
N LEU A 7 -4.08 -16.41 -1.74
CA LEU A 7 -3.21 -15.36 -2.29
C LEU A 7 -3.11 -14.17 -1.33
N ALA A 8 -1.94 -13.52 -1.31
CA ALA A 8 -1.79 -12.21 -0.71
C ALA A 8 -2.53 -11.14 -1.55
N ALA A 9 -3.03 -10.11 -0.88
CA ALA A 9 -3.74 -9.00 -1.48
C ALA A 9 -2.85 -7.76 -1.53
N SER A 10 -2.98 -7.00 -2.61
CA SER A 10 -2.39 -5.67 -2.75
C SER A 10 -3.48 -4.62 -2.95
N ARG A 11 -3.12 -3.35 -2.84
CA ARG A 11 -3.93 -2.25 -3.34
C ARG A 11 -3.03 -1.08 -3.76
N GLY A 12 -3.39 -0.42 -4.84
CA GLY A 12 -2.77 0.81 -5.33
C GLY A 12 -3.86 1.71 -5.94
N SER A 13 -3.64 3.02 -5.90
CA SER A 13 -4.63 4.01 -6.39
C SER A 13 -4.80 3.97 -7.90
N ASP A 14 -3.82 3.40 -8.61
CA ASP A 14 -3.71 3.48 -10.06
C ASP A 14 -3.77 4.94 -10.54
N PHE A 15 -3.09 5.81 -9.77
CA PHE A 15 -3.06 7.25 -10.03
C PHE A 15 -2.26 7.55 -11.30
N HIS A 16 -2.87 8.29 -12.21
CA HIS A 16 -2.27 8.74 -13.48
C HIS A 16 -2.00 10.25 -13.44
N CYS A 17 -3.00 11.06 -13.07
CA CYS A 17 -2.86 12.50 -12.81
C CYS A 17 -3.99 13.04 -11.90
N PRO A 18 -3.87 14.28 -11.36
CA PRO A 18 -4.87 14.84 -10.46
C PRO A 18 -6.29 14.97 -11.05
N ASP A 19 -6.38 15.27 -12.34
CA ASP A 19 -7.66 15.55 -13.00
C ASP A 19 -8.36 14.29 -13.52
N GLU A 20 -7.63 13.18 -13.67
CA GLU A 20 -8.16 11.93 -14.24
C GLU A 20 -8.32 10.82 -13.19
N SER A 21 -7.50 10.83 -12.14
CA SER A 21 -7.47 9.72 -11.19
C SER A 21 -8.69 9.70 -10.27
N ARG A 22 -9.29 8.52 -10.11
CA ARG A 22 -10.42 8.32 -9.19
C ARG A 22 -10.07 8.50 -7.72
N THR A 23 -8.81 8.29 -7.35
CA THR A 23 -8.35 8.38 -5.96
C THR A 23 -6.92 8.88 -5.95
N ASP A 24 -6.64 9.84 -5.07
CA ASP A 24 -5.31 10.41 -4.91
C ASP A 24 -4.34 9.43 -4.20
N LEU A 25 -3.05 9.74 -4.27
CA LEU A 25 -1.99 9.00 -3.60
C LEU A 25 -2.23 8.96 -2.09
N GLY A 26 -2.11 7.76 -1.50
CA GLY A 26 -2.21 7.57 -0.05
C GLY A 26 -3.63 7.62 0.54
N LEU A 27 -4.67 7.88 -0.26
CA LEU A 27 -6.05 8.06 0.23
C LEU A 27 -6.96 6.83 0.12
N LEU A 28 -6.47 5.71 -0.40
CA LEU A 28 -7.25 4.48 -0.42
C LEU A 28 -7.55 4.00 1.01
N PRO A 29 -8.72 3.38 1.27
CA PRO A 29 -9.07 2.84 2.59
C PRO A 29 -8.11 1.72 3.03
N GLY A 30 -8.34 1.01 4.14
CA GLY A 30 -7.58 -0.21 4.50
C GLY A 30 -8.00 -1.45 3.69
N LEU A 31 -7.17 -2.50 3.60
CA LEU A 31 -7.61 -3.79 3.07
C LEU A 31 -8.58 -4.42 4.08
N PRO A 32 -9.58 -5.21 3.65
CA PRO A 32 -10.36 -6.03 4.58
C PRO A 32 -9.45 -6.87 5.49
N GLY A 33 -9.70 -6.85 6.80
CA GLY A 33 -8.79 -7.43 7.80
C GLY A 33 -8.54 -8.94 7.71
N GLN A 34 -9.33 -9.64 6.89
CA GLN A 34 -9.18 -11.08 6.62
C GLN A 34 -8.08 -11.37 5.59
N LEU A 35 -7.68 -10.37 4.80
CA LEU A 35 -6.71 -10.55 3.73
C LEU A 35 -5.28 -10.40 4.27
N THR A 36 -4.38 -11.26 3.79
CA THR A 36 -2.94 -11.10 4.01
C THR A 36 -2.41 -10.00 3.08
N PRO A 37 -1.91 -8.87 3.58
CA PRO A 37 -1.34 -7.84 2.72
C PRO A 37 0.01 -8.26 2.15
N VAL A 38 0.24 -8.01 0.87
CA VAL A 38 1.49 -8.42 0.18
C VAL A 38 2.74 -7.79 0.81
N TRP A 39 2.62 -6.59 1.36
CA TRP A 39 3.74 -5.90 2.04
C TRP A 39 4.19 -6.59 3.33
N THR A 40 3.36 -7.43 3.97
CA THR A 40 3.80 -8.27 5.10
C THR A 40 4.78 -9.34 4.66
N LEU A 41 4.65 -9.85 3.43
CA LEU A 41 5.56 -10.87 2.87
C LEU A 41 6.87 -10.25 2.34
N LEU A 42 6.83 -8.98 1.97
CA LEU A 42 7.94 -8.25 1.35
C LEU A 42 8.74 -7.39 2.33
N GLN A 43 8.56 -7.56 3.65
CA GLN A 43 9.21 -6.73 4.68
C GLN A 43 10.72 -6.57 4.47
N HIS A 44 11.43 -7.66 4.16
CA HIS A 44 12.87 -7.64 3.91
C HIS A 44 13.32 -6.83 2.67
N ARG A 45 12.38 -6.40 1.82
CA ARG A 45 12.62 -5.58 0.62
C ARG A 45 12.22 -4.12 0.82
N ILE A 46 11.54 -3.78 1.91
CA ILE A 46 11.09 -2.42 2.17
C ILE A 46 12.30 -1.56 2.48
N GLN A 47 12.51 -0.51 1.69
CA GLN A 47 13.51 0.52 1.99
C GLN A 47 12.92 1.46 3.03
N HIS A 48 13.47 1.43 4.24
CA HIS A 48 13.08 2.35 5.29
C HIS A 48 13.72 3.71 5.08
N ALA A 49 12.95 4.78 5.30
CA ALA A 49 13.51 6.12 5.30
C ALA A 49 14.64 6.20 6.34
N PRO A 50 15.78 6.83 6.02
CA PRO A 50 16.83 7.06 6.99
C PRO A 50 16.31 7.91 8.15
N VAL A 51 16.74 7.59 9.36
CA VAL A 51 16.31 8.20 10.62
C VAL A 51 16.45 9.74 10.63
N SER A 52 17.31 10.30 9.78
CA SER A 52 17.60 11.74 9.74
C SER A 52 16.68 12.59 8.84
N LEU A 53 15.68 12.02 8.15
CA LEU A 53 14.73 12.79 7.33
C LEU A 53 13.51 13.31 8.11
N THR A 54 13.47 13.13 9.42
CA THR A 54 12.49 13.81 10.28
C THR A 54 12.93 15.26 10.48
N HIS A 55 12.66 16.12 9.49
CA HIS A 55 12.60 17.55 9.75
C HIS A 55 11.43 17.78 10.73
N PRO A 56 11.67 18.34 11.93
CA PRO A 56 10.57 18.70 12.81
C PRO A 56 9.74 19.79 12.10
N LEU A 57 8.42 19.63 12.11
CA LEU A 57 7.48 20.70 11.81
C LEU A 57 7.60 21.80 12.87
#